data_AF-A0A7J4JUQ6-F1
#
_entry.id   AF-A0A7J4JUQ6-F1
#
_cell.length_a   1.000
_cell.length_b   1.000
_cell.length_c   1.000
_cell.angle_alpha   90.00
_cell.angle_beta   90.00
_cell.angle_gamma   90.00
#
_symmetry.space_group_name_H-M   'P 1'
#
loop_
_entity.id
_entity.type
_entity.pdbx_description
1 polymer ?
#
loop_
_entity_poly.entity_id
_entity_poly.type
_entity_poly.pdbx_seq_one_letter_code
_entity_poly.pdbx_strand_id
1 'polypeptide(L)'
;LDALLFVLGITSMKMLRADRITELVNHEAEDETARVSLTLKDDKRQEFEISRSIDRQGKSVCRLQQKRCGLNEIASFLNEVGIKPTGYNIVVQGDITRIIQMSPKERRGIIDEAAGIKEFDEKREEALRELEKVDGKIKEVRIVLNEREQFLKELDEDRKAASRHIEASKE
;
A
#
# COMPACT_ATOMS: atom_id res chain seq x y z
N LEU A 1 -23.36 -0.41 -12.90
CA LEU A 1 -22.41 0.20 -11.94
C LEU A 1 -21.48 -0.84 -11.33
N ASP A 2 -21.99 -1.95 -10.79
CA ASP A 2 -21.15 -2.99 -10.16
C ASP A 2 -20.13 -3.59 -11.13
N ALA A 3 -20.51 -3.81 -12.40
CA ALA A 3 -19.58 -4.23 -13.45
C ALA A 3 -18.40 -3.26 -13.63
N LEU A 4 -18.66 -1.95 -13.51
CA LEU A 4 -17.64 -0.90 -13.63
C LEU A 4 -16.74 -0.88 -12.39
N LEU A 5 -17.31 -0.98 -11.18
CA LEU A 5 -16.54 -1.13 -9.94
C LEU A 5 -15.69 -2.42 -9.95
N PHE A 6 -16.23 -3.50 -10.50
CA PHE A 6 -15.54 -4.78 -10.64
C PHE A 6 -14.32 -4.67 -11.54
N VAL A 7 -14.45 -4.13 -12.76
CA VAL A 7 -13.31 -3.99 -13.70
C VAL A 7 -12.27 -2.99 -13.18
N LEU A 8 -12.71 -1.97 -12.44
CA LEU A 8 -11.83 -1.01 -11.78
C LEU A 8 -11.09 -1.58 -10.55
N GLY A 9 -11.30 -2.85 -10.21
CA GLY A 9 -10.52 -3.55 -9.18
C GLY A 9 -11.09 -3.47 -7.77
N ILE A 10 -12.35 -3.03 -7.59
CA ILE A 10 -13.01 -3.13 -6.28
C ILE A 10 -13.15 -4.61 -5.88
N THR A 11 -12.78 -4.91 -4.64
CA THR A 11 -12.87 -6.24 -4.01
C THR A 11 -13.91 -6.30 -2.90
N SER A 12 -14.42 -5.14 -2.47
CA SER A 12 -15.44 -5.06 -1.42
C SER A 12 -16.78 -5.60 -1.93
N MET A 13 -17.16 -6.77 -1.41
CA MET A 13 -18.43 -7.43 -1.73
C MET A 13 -19.64 -6.54 -1.42
N LYS A 14 -19.56 -5.76 -0.33
CA LYS A 14 -20.59 -4.76 0.02
C LYS A 14 -20.76 -3.69 -1.05
N MET A 15 -19.68 -3.22 -1.65
CA MET A 15 -19.73 -2.23 -2.74
C MET A 15 -20.24 -2.83 -4.05
N LEU A 16 -19.93 -4.11 -4.30
CA LEU A 16 -20.39 -4.85 -5.47
C LEU A 16 -21.83 -5.39 -5.31
N ARG A 17 -22.43 -5.25 -4.11
CA ARG A 17 -23.78 -5.72 -3.78
C ARG A 17 -23.97 -7.23 -4.07
N ALA A 18 -22.97 -8.02 -3.69
CA ALA A 18 -22.99 -9.48 -3.76
C ALA A 18 -22.44 -10.05 -2.45
N ASP A 19 -22.83 -11.26 -2.08
CA ASP A 19 -22.31 -11.91 -0.86
C ASP A 19 -21.00 -12.64 -1.16
N ARG A 20 -20.87 -13.20 -2.37
CA ARG A 20 -19.66 -13.87 -2.85
C ARG A 20 -19.27 -13.41 -4.24
N ILE A 21 -17.97 -13.38 -4.52
CA ILE A 21 -17.47 -12.94 -5.82
C ILE A 21 -17.92 -13.86 -6.97
N THR A 22 -18.22 -15.13 -6.67
CA THR A 22 -18.77 -16.12 -7.60
C THR A 22 -20.19 -15.80 -8.05
N GLU A 23 -20.97 -15.06 -7.25
CA GLU A 23 -22.35 -14.65 -7.61
C GLU A 23 -22.37 -13.59 -8.71
N LEU A 24 -21.20 -13.03 -9.06
CA LEU A 24 -21.05 -12.17 -10.22
C LEU A 24 -21.06 -12.96 -11.55
N VAL A 25 -20.99 -14.30 -11.48
CA VAL A 25 -21.03 -15.19 -12.65
C VAL A 25 -22.44 -15.71 -12.86
N ASN A 26 -22.94 -15.61 -14.09
CA ASN A 26 -24.21 -16.25 -14.45
C ASN A 26 -24.04 -17.77 -14.50
N HIS A 27 -24.73 -18.49 -13.61
CA HIS A 27 -24.69 -19.95 -13.55
C HIS A 27 -25.56 -20.64 -14.60
N GLU A 28 -26.47 -19.91 -15.25
CA GLU A 28 -27.37 -20.42 -16.29
C GLU A 28 -26.81 -20.22 -17.71
N ALA A 29 -25.76 -19.43 -17.86
CA ALA A 29 -25.09 -19.21 -19.14
C ALA A 29 -24.20 -20.41 -19.53
N GLU A 30 -24.04 -20.63 -20.84
CA GLU A 30 -23.06 -21.60 -21.38
C GLU A 30 -21.63 -21.19 -21.01
N ASP A 31 -21.35 -19.90 -20.96
CA ASP A 31 -20.06 -19.37 -20.52
C ASP A 31 -19.89 -19.50 -19.00
N GLU A 32 -18.83 -20.20 -18.58
CA GLU A 32 -18.49 -20.36 -17.17
C GLU A 32 -17.76 -19.16 -16.55
N THR A 33 -17.62 -18.07 -17.32
CA THR A 33 -16.86 -16.89 -16.90
C THR A 33 -17.65 -15.61 -17.12
N ALA A 34 -17.65 -14.71 -16.13
CA ALA A 34 -18.04 -13.33 -16.32
C ALA A 34 -16.82 -12.50 -16.71
N ARG A 35 -16.91 -11.71 -17.78
CA ARG A 35 -15.85 -10.80 -18.23
C ARG A 35 -16.41 -9.41 -18.43
N VAL A 36 -15.69 -8.42 -17.90
CA VAL A 36 -15.95 -7.00 -18.16
C VAL A 36 -14.69 -6.40 -18.77
N SER A 37 -14.87 -5.64 -19.85
CA SER A 37 -13.82 -4.81 -20.45
C SER A 37 -14.25 -3.35 -20.42
N LEU A 38 -13.30 -2.46 -20.14
CA LEU A 38 -13.46 -1.02 -20.08
C LEU A 38 -12.37 -0.38 -20.94
N THR A 39 -12.79 0.35 -21.96
CA THR A 39 -11.88 1.16 -22.79
C THR A 39 -11.93 2.60 -22.30
N LEU A 40 -10.80 3.09 -21.80
CA LEU A 40 -10.58 4.47 -21.40
C LEU A 40 -9.95 5.22 -22.56
N LYS A 41 -10.39 6.45 -22.78
CA LYS A 41 -9.83 7.34 -23.80
C LYS A 41 -9.33 8.61 -23.12
N ASP A 42 -8.03 8.87 -23.24
CA ASP A 42 -7.41 10.09 -22.74
C ASP A 42 -7.67 11.27 -23.71
N ASP A 43 -7.42 12.50 -23.26
CA ASP A 43 -7.56 13.74 -24.02
C ASP A 43 -6.72 13.72 -25.31
N LYS A 44 -5.60 12.99 -25.31
CA LYS A 44 -4.74 12.73 -26.48
C LYS A 44 -5.30 11.68 -27.44
N ARG A 45 -6.53 11.21 -27.23
CA ARG A 45 -7.19 10.10 -27.95
C ARG A 45 -6.46 8.76 -27.88
N GLN A 46 -5.59 8.58 -26.89
CA GLN A 46 -4.99 7.28 -26.61
C GLN A 46 -6.03 6.39 -25.92
N GLU A 47 -6.15 5.16 -26.38
CA GLU A 47 -7.13 4.19 -25.87
C GLU A 47 -6.43 3.11 -25.04
N PHE A 48 -6.94 2.89 -23.84
CA PHE A 48 -6.45 1.90 -22.89
C PHE A 48 -7.57 0.94 -22.52
N GLU A 49 -7.38 -0.34 -22.79
CA GLU A 49 -8.31 -1.39 -22.42
C GLU A 49 -7.91 -2.03 -21.09
N ILE A 50 -8.83 -1.99 -20.12
CA ILE A 50 -8.74 -2.74 -18.87
C ILE A 50 -9.80 -3.83 -18.91
N SER A 51 -9.43 -5.07 -18.64
CA SER A 51 -10.42 -6.14 -18.50
C SER A 51 -10.19 -6.99 -17.26
N ARG A 52 -11.30 -7.42 -16.66
CA ARG A 52 -11.33 -8.34 -15.53
C ARG A 52 -12.31 -9.45 -15.83
N SER A 53 -11.87 -10.69 -15.67
CA SER A 53 -12.73 -11.86 -15.77
C SER A 53 -12.68 -12.69 -14.50
N ILE A 54 -13.76 -13.39 -14.19
CA ILE A 54 -13.86 -14.33 -13.07
C ILE A 54 -14.61 -15.58 -13.51
N ASP A 55 -14.17 -16.74 -13.01
CA ASP A 55 -14.84 -18.02 -13.23
C ASP A 55 -15.72 -18.43 -12.05
N ARG A 56 -16.49 -19.51 -12.23
CA ARG A 56 -17.35 -20.10 -11.18
C ARG A 56 -16.59 -20.56 -9.93
N GLN A 57 -15.26 -20.72 -10.02
CA GLN A 57 -14.39 -21.09 -8.90
C GLN A 57 -13.87 -19.86 -8.14
N GLY A 58 -14.21 -18.64 -8.59
CA GLY A 58 -13.79 -17.38 -7.98
C GLY A 58 -12.39 -16.92 -8.41
N LYS A 59 -11.78 -17.56 -9.41
CA LYS A 59 -10.46 -17.17 -9.91
C LYS A 59 -10.59 -15.96 -10.81
N SER A 60 -10.12 -14.82 -10.33
CA SER A 60 -10.11 -13.59 -11.11
C SER A 60 -8.83 -13.43 -11.93
N VAL A 61 -8.94 -13.00 -13.18
CA VAL A 61 -7.83 -12.64 -14.07
C VAL A 61 -8.01 -11.21 -14.55
N CYS A 62 -6.99 -10.40 -14.33
CA CYS A 62 -6.92 -8.99 -14.71
C CYS A 62 -6.00 -8.82 -15.92
N ARG A 63 -6.34 -7.91 -16.83
CA ARG A 63 -5.52 -7.54 -17.98
C ARG A 63 -5.56 -6.04 -18.22
N LEU A 64 -4.40 -5.50 -18.59
CA LEU A 64 -4.21 -4.14 -19.08
C LEU A 64 -3.62 -4.23 -20.48
N GLN A 65 -4.27 -3.63 -21.48
CA GLN A 65 -3.91 -3.74 -22.90
C GLN A 65 -3.68 -5.21 -23.31
N GLN A 66 -4.63 -6.08 -22.96
CA GLN A 66 -4.61 -7.53 -23.20
C GLN A 66 -3.50 -8.32 -22.46
N LYS A 67 -2.54 -7.67 -21.80
CA LYS A 67 -1.49 -8.30 -21.00
C LYS A 67 -2.00 -8.60 -19.60
N ARG A 68 -1.76 -9.83 -19.11
CA ARG A 68 -2.11 -10.22 -17.74
C ARG A 68 -1.29 -9.43 -16.72
N CYS A 69 -1.96 -8.87 -15.72
CA CYS A 69 -1.37 -8.02 -14.69
C CYS A 69 -2.05 -8.27 -13.33
N GLY A 70 -1.42 -7.80 -12.25
CA GLY A 70 -2.02 -7.81 -10.91
C GLY A 70 -3.04 -6.69 -10.70
N LEU A 71 -3.87 -6.82 -9.65
CA LEU A 71 -4.79 -5.73 -9.24
C LEU A 71 -4.04 -4.46 -8.84
N ASN A 72 -2.85 -4.59 -8.25
CA ASN A 72 -2.02 -3.45 -7.87
C ASN A 72 -1.53 -2.66 -9.10
N GLU A 73 -1.19 -3.35 -10.19
CA GLU A 73 -0.78 -2.68 -11.44
C GLU A 73 -1.95 -1.92 -12.06
N ILE A 74 -3.16 -2.49 -12.05
CA ILE A 74 -4.37 -1.78 -12.48
C ILE A 74 -4.62 -0.56 -11.59
N ALA A 75 -4.48 -0.70 -10.27
CA ALA A 75 -4.67 0.41 -9.34
C ALA A 75 -3.66 1.54 -9.58
N SER A 76 -2.38 1.22 -9.80
CA SER A 76 -1.35 2.21 -10.14
C SER A 76 -1.67 2.91 -11.46
N PHE A 77 -2.01 2.16 -12.51
CA PHE A 77 -2.40 2.73 -13.80
C PHE A 77 -3.61 3.67 -13.68
N LEU A 78 -4.66 3.25 -12.97
CA LEU A 78 -5.85 4.06 -12.75
C LEU A 78 -5.52 5.35 -11.98
N ASN A 79 -4.62 5.29 -10.99
CA ASN A 79 -4.14 6.49 -10.28
C ASN A 79 -3.40 7.46 -11.21
N GLU A 80 -2.55 6.96 -12.12
CA GLU A 80 -1.85 7.81 -13.11
C GLU A 80 -2.81 8.54 -14.05
N VAL A 81 -3.92 7.88 -14.41
CA VAL A 81 -4.99 8.47 -15.24
C VAL A 81 -5.98 9.30 -14.40
N GLY A 82 -5.77 9.40 -13.08
CA GLY A 82 -6.62 10.19 -12.17
C GLY A 82 -7.96 9.51 -11.83
N ILE A 83 -8.13 8.23 -12.14
CA ILE A 83 -9.32 7.45 -11.82
C ILE A 83 -9.08 6.70 -10.51
N LYS A 84 -9.81 7.05 -9.45
CA LYS A 84 -9.79 6.31 -8.18
C LYS A 84 -11.11 5.57 -7.96
N PRO A 85 -11.13 4.23 -8.06
CA PRO A 85 -12.34 3.42 -7.93
C PRO A 85 -12.99 3.52 -6.55
N THR A 86 -12.17 3.69 -5.51
CA THR A 86 -12.57 3.88 -4.11
C THR A 86 -12.73 5.34 -3.72
N GLY A 87 -12.37 6.26 -4.63
CA GLY A 87 -12.51 7.70 -4.44
C GLY A 87 -13.90 8.20 -4.83
N TYR A 88 -14.05 9.53 -4.88
CA TYR A 88 -15.33 10.20 -5.18
C TYR A 88 -15.59 10.40 -6.67
N ASN A 89 -14.77 9.79 -7.53
CA ASN A 89 -14.95 9.86 -8.98
C ASN A 89 -16.20 9.08 -9.44
N ILE A 90 -16.77 8.24 -8.57
CA ILE A 90 -17.98 7.46 -8.81
C ILE A 90 -18.97 7.75 -7.70
N VAL A 91 -20.15 8.24 -8.05
CA VAL A 91 -21.24 8.47 -7.08
C VAL A 91 -22.22 7.30 -7.15
N VAL A 92 -22.24 6.50 -6.09
CA VAL A 92 -23.14 5.36 -5.91
C VAL A 92 -24.41 5.81 -5.18
N GLN A 93 -25.50 5.08 -5.38
CA GLN A 93 -26.73 5.29 -4.63
C GLN A 93 -26.47 5.13 -3.12
N GLY A 94 -26.84 6.14 -2.33
CA GLY A 94 -26.60 6.16 -0.88
C GLY A 94 -25.31 6.87 -0.47
N ASP A 95 -24.46 7.29 -1.41
CA ASP A 95 -23.21 8.00 -1.07
C ASP A 95 -23.45 9.34 -0.39
N ILE A 96 -24.53 10.07 -0.74
CA ILE A 96 -24.89 11.33 -0.06
C ILE A 96 -25.14 11.09 1.43
N THR A 97 -25.94 10.08 1.77
CA THR A 97 -26.22 9.70 3.17
C THR A 97 -24.94 9.30 3.89
N ARG A 98 -24.06 8.55 3.21
CA ARG A 98 -22.74 8.16 3.74
C ARG A 98 -21.87 9.39 4.05
N ILE A 99 -21.78 10.35 3.12
CA ILE A 99 -21.02 11.59 3.32
C ILE A 99 -21.54 12.42 4.51
N ILE A 100 -22.87 12.44 4.70
CA ILE A 100 -23.50 13.12 5.83
C ILE A 100 -23.16 12.43 7.16
N GLN A 101 -23.15 11.09 7.18
CA GLN A 101 -22.85 10.27 8.37
C GLN A 101 -21.36 10.12 8.68
N MET A 102 -20.47 10.42 7.73
CA MET A 102 -19.03 10.35 7.90
C MET A 102 -18.51 11.23 9.03
N SER A 103 -17.47 10.76 9.70
CA SER A 103 -16.75 11.55 10.68
C SER A 103 -16.08 12.78 10.03
N PRO A 104 -15.83 13.85 10.79
CA PRO A 104 -15.12 15.04 10.27
C PRO A 104 -13.74 14.68 9.68
N LYS A 105 -13.06 13.68 10.24
CA LYS A 105 -11.74 13.21 9.76
C LYS A 105 -11.86 12.55 8.38
N GLU A 106 -12.82 11.65 8.20
CA GLU A 106 -13.07 11.01 6.90
C GLU A 106 -13.48 12.04 5.85
N ARG A 107 -14.38 12.96 6.20
CA ARG A 107 -14.82 14.04 5.31
C ARG A 107 -13.67 14.97 4.91
N ARG A 108 -12.77 15.29 5.84
CA ARG A 108 -11.56 16.06 5.54
C ARG A 108 -10.65 15.30 4.57
N GLY A 109 -10.48 13.99 4.74
CA GLY A 109 -9.71 13.17 3.81
C GLY A 109 -10.20 13.24 2.36
N ILE A 110 -11.50 13.44 2.16
CA ILE A 110 -12.10 13.68 0.83
C ILE A 110 -11.55 14.96 0.20
N ILE A 111 -11.55 16.03 0.98
CA ILE A 111 -11.14 17.36 0.55
C ILE A 111 -9.63 17.36 0.28
N ASP A 112 -8.85 16.77 1.18
CA ASP A 112 -7.40 16.65 1.05
C ASP A 112 -7.02 15.83 -0.20
N GLU A 113 -7.81 14.81 -0.53
CA GLU A 113 -7.65 14.03 -1.77
C GLU A 113 -8.02 14.81 -3.03
N ALA A 114 -9.17 15.51 -3.03
CA ALA A 114 -9.58 16.36 -4.15
C ALA A 114 -8.61 17.54 -4.38
N ALA A 115 -7.95 18.01 -3.33
CA ALA A 115 -6.92 19.04 -3.40
C ALA A 115 -5.53 18.50 -3.81
N GLY A 116 -5.37 17.18 -3.97
CA GLY A 116 -4.08 16.55 -4.31
C GLY A 116 -3.06 16.56 -3.17
N ILE A 117 -3.48 16.85 -1.93
CA ILE A 117 -2.60 16.96 -0.75
C ILE A 117 -2.25 15.57 -0.22
N LYS A 118 -3.12 14.58 -0.42
CA LYS A 118 -2.96 13.21 0.09
C LYS A 118 -1.63 12.55 -0.30
N GLU A 119 -1.12 12.81 -1.51
CA GLU A 119 0.19 12.27 -1.92
C GLU A 119 1.34 12.82 -1.05
N PHE A 120 1.26 14.10 -0.67
CA PHE A 120 2.25 14.71 0.22
C PHE A 120 2.15 14.16 1.64
N ASP A 121 0.93 13.91 2.12
CA ASP A 121 0.73 13.29 3.43
C ASP A 121 1.27 11.86 3.47
N GLU A 122 1.04 11.06 2.42
CA GLU A 122 1.56 9.70 2.29
C GLU A 122 3.10 9.70 2.27
N LYS A 123 3.73 10.59 1.47
CA LYS A 123 5.20 10.76 1.45
C LYS A 123 5.75 11.20 2.80
N ARG A 124 5.04 12.11 3.49
CA ARG A 124 5.42 12.55 4.83
C ARG A 124 5.35 11.41 5.82
N GLU A 125 4.32 10.58 5.77
CA GLU A 125 4.17 9.44 6.66
C GLU A 125 5.25 8.37 6.41
N GLU A 126 5.57 8.10 5.15
CA GLU A 126 6.67 7.20 4.76
C GLU A 126 8.02 7.72 5.28
N ALA A 127 8.31 9.02 5.08
CA ALA A 127 9.53 9.63 5.60
C ALA A 127 9.63 9.56 7.14
N LEU A 128 8.52 9.73 7.85
CA LEU A 128 8.47 9.59 9.31
C LEU A 128 8.74 8.14 9.75
N ARG A 129 8.19 7.14 9.05
CA ARG A 129 8.47 5.73 9.34
C ARG A 129 9.93 5.39 9.10
N GLU A 130 10.53 5.90 8.03
CA GLU A 130 11.96 5.71 7.78
C GLU A 130 12.83 6.39 8.86
N LEU A 131 12.44 7.59 9.29
CA LEU A 131 13.12 8.28 10.39
C LEU A 131 13.08 7.44 11.69
N GLU A 132 11.92 6.89 12.05
CA GLU A 132 11.79 6.02 13.23
C GLU A 132 12.69 4.78 13.15
N LYS A 133 12.81 4.16 11.96
CA LYS A 133 13.72 3.02 11.74
C LYS A 133 15.18 3.43 11.93
N VAL A 134 15.58 4.59 11.41
CA VAL A 134 16.95 5.11 11.55
C VAL A 134 17.25 5.42 13.02
N ASP A 135 16.32 6.04 13.73
CA ASP A 135 16.47 6.32 15.17
C ASP A 135 16.61 5.04 15.99
N GLY A 136 15.88 3.98 15.63
CA GLY A 136 16.05 2.64 16.20
C GLY A 136 17.48 2.12 16.02
N LYS A 137 18.00 2.17 14.79
CA LYS A 137 19.38 1.75 14.49
C LYS A 137 20.43 2.56 15.24
N ILE A 138 20.25 3.88 15.36
CA ILE A 138 21.17 4.74 16.12
C ILE A 138 21.21 4.32 17.58
N LYS A 139 20.06 3.98 18.18
CA LYS A 139 20.01 3.49 19.57
C LYS A 139 20.77 2.18 19.73
N GLU A 140 20.58 1.23 18.82
CA GLU A 140 21.31 -0.04 18.82
C GLU A 140 22.82 0.16 18.73
N VAL A 141 23.28 1.00 17.78
CA VAL A 141 24.71 1.31 17.61
C VAL A 141 25.29 1.98 18.86
N ARG A 142 24.55 2.87 19.52
CA ARG A 142 25.00 3.52 20.77
C ARG A 142 25.19 2.52 21.90
N ILE A 143 24.33 1.50 22.00
CA ILE A 143 24.48 0.43 23.01
C ILE A 143 25.81 -0.31 22.77
N VAL A 144 26.05 -0.76 21.55
CA VAL A 144 27.28 -1.47 21.19
C VAL A 144 28.52 -0.60 21.42
N LEU A 145 28.45 0.70 21.09
CA LEU A 145 29.57 1.62 21.29
C LEU A 145 29.92 1.77 22.77
N ASN A 146 28.91 1.94 23.65
CA ASN A 146 29.11 2.02 25.09
C ASN A 146 29.73 0.73 25.66
N GLU A 147 29.29 -0.43 25.21
CA GLU A 147 29.88 -1.72 25.60
C GLU A 147 31.36 -1.77 25.22
N ARG A 148 31.71 -1.38 23.97
CA ARG A 148 33.10 -1.36 23.51
C ARG A 148 33.97 -0.36 24.28
N GLU A 149 33.43 0.80 24.64
CA GLU A 149 34.14 1.76 25.48
C GLU A 149 34.42 1.22 26.88
N GLN A 150 33.50 0.45 27.47
CA GLN A 150 33.74 -0.25 28.74
C GLN A 150 34.84 -1.30 28.60
N PHE A 151 34.77 -2.16 27.57
CA PHE A 151 35.82 -3.14 27.29
C PHE A 151 37.21 -2.50 27.13
N LEU A 152 37.29 -1.34 26.45
CA LEU A 152 38.56 -0.64 26.28
C LEU A 152 39.13 -0.11 27.60
N LYS A 153 38.27 0.34 28.52
CA LYS A 153 38.71 0.79 29.86
C LYS A 153 39.27 -0.36 30.68
N GLU A 154 38.55 -1.49 30.72
CA GLU A 154 39.01 -2.70 31.40
C GLU A 154 40.36 -3.17 30.85
N LEU A 155 40.54 -3.17 29.52
CA LEU A 155 41.78 -3.58 28.88
C LEU A 155 42.96 -2.64 29.20
N ASP A 156 42.72 -1.33 29.36
CA ASP A 156 43.77 -0.38 29.79
C ASP A 156 44.15 -0.57 31.26
N GLU A 157 43.19 -0.94 32.12
CA GLU A 157 43.46 -1.31 33.51
C GLU A 157 44.29 -2.60 33.60
N ASP A 158 43.92 -3.65 32.86
CA ASP A 158 44.66 -4.90 32.77
C ASP A 158 46.09 -4.68 32.26
N ARG A 159 46.25 -3.85 31.22
CA ARG A 159 47.57 -3.48 30.69
C ARG A 159 48.42 -2.81 31.78
N LYS A 160 47.87 -1.83 32.50
CA LYS A 160 48.58 -1.13 33.59
C LYS A 160 48.98 -2.10 34.70
N ALA A 161 48.09 -3.02 35.09
CA ALA A 161 48.38 -4.03 36.11
C ALA A 161 49.52 -4.96 35.67
N ALA A 162 49.47 -5.47 34.43
CA ALA A 162 50.53 -6.30 33.87
C ALA A 162 51.88 -5.57 33.80
N SER A 163 51.90 -4.30 33.37
CA SER A 163 53.13 -3.49 33.34
C SER A 163 53.76 -3.32 34.73
N ARG A 164 52.96 -3.02 35.76
CA ARG A 164 53.46 -2.93 37.15
C ARG A 164 54.03 -4.26 37.64
N HIS A 165 53.38 -5.37 37.31
CA HIS A 165 53.84 -6.70 37.72
C HIS A 165 55.17 -7.08 37.05
N ILE A 166 55.38 -6.67 35.81
CA ILE A 166 56.65 -6.84 35.08
C ILE A 166 57.75 -5.98 35.72
N GLU A 167 57.47 -4.72 36.08
CA GLU A 167 58.43 -3.84 36.74
C GLU A 167 58.85 -4.38 38.11
N ALA A 168 57.90 -4.80 38.95
CA ALA A 168 58.18 -5.39 40.26
C ALA A 168 58.94 -6.72 40.20
N SER A 169 58.87 -7.45 39.08
CA SER A 169 59.61 -8.70 38.88
C SER A 169 61.06 -8.51 38.40
N LYS A 170 61.46 -7.27 38.11
CA LYS A 170 62.82 -6.91 37.64
C LYS A 170 63.71 -6.32 38.74
N GLU A 171 63.15 -5.97 39.90
CA GLU A 171 63.89 -5.67 41.14
C GLU A 171 64.11 -6.94 41.97
#